data_AF-A0A2W0CS58-F1
#
_entry.id   AF-A0A2W0CS58-F1
#
_cell.length_a   1.000
_cell.length_b   1.000
_cell.length_c   1.000
_cell.angle_alpha   90.00
_cell.angle_beta   90.00
_cell.angle_gamma   90.00
#
_symmetry.space_group_name_H-M   'P 1'
#
loop_
_entity.id
_entity.type
_entity.pdbx_description
1 polymer ?
#
loop_
_entity_poly.entity_id
_entity_poly.type
_entity_poly.pdbx_seq_one_letter_code
_entity_poly.pdbx_strand_id
1 'polypeptide(L)'
;MNTLEEIEISTKETVKMITERFYKGEIDQFQYMEQIHTCCAMIDGFCDSLKRSRKQDTELILRFVNLRDDIIQPVMQMVYDTITFSVESECDYMVLAV
;
A
#
# COMPACT_ATOMS: atom_id res chain seq x y z
N MET A 1 -26.05 0.26 -5.31
CA MET A 1 -24.61 0.02 -5.38
C MET A 1 -24.37 -1.21 -6.23
N ASN A 2 -23.42 -1.17 -7.16
CA ASN A 2 -22.98 -2.39 -7.82
C ASN A 2 -21.85 -3.02 -6.97
N THR A 3 -21.59 -4.32 -7.17
CA THR A 3 -20.56 -5.09 -6.43
C THR A 3 -19.15 -4.48 -6.51
N LEU A 4 -18.87 -3.64 -7.51
CA LEU A 4 -17.55 -3.03 -7.72
C LEU A 4 -17.33 -1.80 -6.85
N GLU A 5 -18.36 -0.97 -6.67
CA GLU A 5 -18.31 0.13 -5.68
C GLU A 5 -18.13 -0.41 -4.27
N GLU A 6 -18.76 -1.54 -3.97
CA GLU A 6 -18.61 -2.24 -2.68
C GLU A 6 -17.18 -2.73 -2.45
N ILE A 7 -16.50 -3.24 -3.48
CA ILE A 7 -15.10 -3.67 -3.38
C ILE A 7 -14.19 -2.47 -3.08
N GLU A 8 -14.36 -1.35 -3.80
CA GLU A 8 -13.56 -0.16 -3.53
C GLU A 8 -13.79 0.38 -2.11
N ILE A 9 -15.05 0.52 -1.70
CA ILE A 9 -15.41 1.01 -0.37
C ILE A 9 -14.82 0.08 0.69
N SER A 10 -15.04 -1.23 0.57
CA SER A 10 -14.52 -2.22 1.51
C SER A 10 -12.99 -2.19 1.59
N THR A 11 -12.30 -2.01 0.47
CA THR A 11 -10.84 -1.92 0.44
C THR A 11 -10.36 -0.66 1.16
N LYS A 12 -10.98 0.49 0.90
CA LYS A 12 -10.65 1.76 1.59
C LYS A 12 -10.89 1.68 3.09
N GLU A 13 -12.01 1.10 3.51
CA GLU A 13 -12.33 0.90 4.93
C GLU A 13 -11.33 -0.04 5.62
N THR A 14 -10.95 -1.12 4.93
CA THR A 14 -9.96 -2.07 5.43
C THR A 14 -8.60 -1.41 5.62
N VAL A 15 -8.12 -0.66 4.61
CA VAL A 15 -6.86 0.08 4.69
C VAL A 15 -6.91 1.11 5.81
N LYS A 16 -8.01 1.87 5.93
CA LYS A 16 -8.19 2.83 7.03
C LYS A 16 -8.07 2.17 8.40
N MET A 17 -8.73 1.03 8.60
CA MET A 17 -8.63 0.26 9.85
C MET A 17 -7.18 -0.18 10.12
N ILE A 18 -6.49 -0.74 9.12
CA ILE A 18 -5.08 -1.17 9.25
C ILE A 18 -4.19 0.01 9.66
N THR A 19 -4.34 1.16 9.00
CA THR A 19 -3.60 2.39 9.29
C THR A 19 -3.89 2.93 10.69
N GLU A 20 -5.14 2.92 11.13
CA GLU A 20 -5.51 3.31 12.50
C GLU A 20 -4.86 2.41 13.55
N ARG A 21 -4.83 1.09 13.32
CA ARG A 21 -4.18 0.14 14.23
C ARG A 21 -2.68 0.38 14.32
N PHE A 22 -2.03 0.69 13.21
CA PHE A 22 -0.61 1.06 13.18
C PHE A 22 -0.34 2.33 14.01
N TYR A 23 -1.11 3.40 13.79
CA TYR A 23 -0.92 4.64 14.55
C TYR A 23 -1.26 4.53 16.04
N LYS A 24 -2.11 3.57 16.42
CA LYS A 24 -2.38 3.23 17.83
C LYS A 24 -1.29 2.34 18.46
N GLY A 25 -0.32 1.86 17.66
CA GLY A 25 0.72 0.93 18.12
C GLY A 25 0.22 -0.50 18.36
N GLU A 26 -0.95 -0.85 17.81
CA GLU A 26 -1.54 -2.20 17.96
C GLU A 26 -0.91 -3.23 17.02
N ILE A 27 -0.26 -2.76 15.95
CA ILE A 27 0.52 -3.55 15.01
C ILE A 27 1.85 -2.86 14.74
N ASP A 28 2.89 -3.64 14.51
CA ASP A 28 4.21 -3.11 14.16
C ASP A 28 4.31 -2.70 12.68
N GLN A 29 5.44 -2.08 12.31
CA GLN A 29 5.69 -1.63 10.95
C GLN A 29 5.67 -2.78 9.93
N PHE A 30 6.19 -3.95 10.28
CA PHE A 30 6.22 -5.11 9.38
C PHE A 30 4.79 -5.61 9.12
N GLN A 31 4.00 -5.78 10.18
CA GLN A 31 2.60 -6.18 10.10
C GLN A 31 1.74 -5.17 9.32
N TYR A 32 2.01 -3.88 9.48
CA TYR A 32 1.36 -2.82 8.72
C TYR A 32 1.69 -2.95 7.22
N MET A 33 2.98 -3.06 6.88
CA MET A 33 3.43 -3.22 5.48
C MET A 33 2.85 -4.47 4.82
N GLU A 34 2.86 -5.61 5.52
CA GLU A 34 2.33 -6.89 5.02
C GLU A 34 0.81 -6.80 4.74
N GLN A 35 0.05 -6.20 5.66
CA GLN A 35 -1.40 -6.07 5.49
C GLN A 35 -1.77 -5.10 4.37
N ILE A 36 -1.06 -3.97 4.24
CA ILE A 36 -1.24 -3.05 3.11
C ILE A 36 -0.90 -3.73 1.78
N HIS A 37 0.22 -4.46 1.71
CA HIS A 37 0.59 -5.22 0.51
C HIS A 37 -0.47 -6.27 0.15
N THR A 38 -1.09 -6.92 1.14
CA THR A 38 -2.19 -7.86 0.92
C THR A 38 -3.41 -7.17 0.29
N CYS A 39 -3.76 -5.95 0.73
CA CYS A 39 -4.82 -5.16 0.08
C CYS A 39 -4.50 -4.89 -1.39
N CYS A 40 -3.26 -4.50 -1.71
CA CYS A 40 -2.82 -4.28 -3.10
C CYS A 40 -2.92 -5.56 -3.94
N ALA A 41 -2.49 -6.72 -3.40
CA ALA A 41 -2.57 -8.00 -4.09
C ALA A 41 -4.01 -8.43 -4.39
N MET A 42 -4.95 -8.14 -3.49
CA MET A 42 -6.38 -8.38 -3.75
C MET A 42 -6.89 -7.54 -4.93
N ILE A 43 -6.55 -6.24 -4.97
CA ILE A 43 -6.91 -5.35 -6.08
C ILE A 43 -6.35 -5.89 -7.41
N ASP A 44 -5.08 -6.28 -7.44
CA ASP A 44 -4.46 -6.84 -8.65
C ASP A 44 -5.17 -8.12 -9.10
N GLY A 45 -5.55 -8.99 -8.16
CA GLY A 45 -6.34 -10.20 -8.44
C GLY A 45 -7.73 -9.91 -9.04
N PHE A 46 -8.40 -8.85 -8.59
CA PHE A 46 -9.66 -8.38 -9.18
C PHE A 46 -9.44 -7.87 -10.61
N CYS A 47 -8.44 -7.01 -10.81
CA CYS A 47 -8.06 -6.49 -12.13
C CYS A 47 -7.78 -7.63 -13.12
N ASP A 48 -7.03 -8.64 -12.71
CA ASP A 48 -6.71 -9.79 -13.56
C ASP A 48 -7.93 -10.65 -13.86
N SER A 49 -8.84 -10.82 -12.90
CA SER A 49 -10.10 -11.52 -13.11
C SER A 49 -10.98 -10.80 -14.14
N LEU A 50 -11.05 -9.47 -14.08
CA LEU A 50 -11.78 -8.64 -15.06
C LEU A 50 -11.17 -8.79 -16.46
N LYS A 51 -9.85 -8.64 -16.59
CA LYS A 51 -9.13 -8.81 -17.87
C LYS A 51 -9.39 -10.19 -18.49
N ARG A 52 -9.36 -11.27 -17.69
CA ARG A 52 -9.61 -12.65 -18.15
C ARG A 52 -11.05 -12.89 -18.58
N SER A 53 -12.02 -12.21 -17.96
CA SER A 53 -13.44 -12.38 -18.25
C SER A 53 -13.91 -11.79 -19.60
N ARG A 54 -13.00 -11.21 -20.40
CA ARG A 54 -13.29 -10.44 -21.63
C ARG A 54 -14.21 -9.22 -21.44
N LYS A 55 -14.56 -8.89 -20.20
CA LYS A 55 -15.12 -7.58 -19.81
C LYS A 55 -13.94 -6.63 -19.62
N GLN A 56 -13.39 -6.12 -20.72
CA GLN A 56 -12.37 -5.06 -20.68
C GLN A 56 -13.03 -3.74 -20.30
N ASP A 57 -13.37 -3.61 -19.02
CA ASP A 57 -13.81 -2.34 -18.46
C ASP A 57 -12.56 -1.54 -18.08
N THR A 58 -11.95 -0.92 -19.09
CA THR A 58 -10.66 -0.22 -18.98
C THR A 58 -10.72 0.91 -17.95
N GLU A 59 -11.86 1.60 -17.84
CA GLU A 59 -12.07 2.66 -16.86
C GLU A 59 -12.06 2.11 -15.43
N LEU A 60 -12.73 0.98 -15.22
CA LEU A 60 -12.76 0.30 -13.94
C LEU A 60 -11.39 -0.24 -13.52
N ILE A 61 -10.66 -0.88 -14.44
CA ILE A 61 -9.30 -1.36 -14.18
C ILE A 61 -8.40 -0.19 -13.79
N LEU A 62 -8.49 0.94 -14.50
CA LEU A 62 -7.71 2.13 -14.20
C LEU A 62 -8.04 2.68 -12.81
N ARG A 63 -9.32 2.72 -12.43
CA ARG A 63 -9.76 3.16 -11.10
C ARG A 63 -9.20 2.28 -9.99
N PHE A 64 -9.18 0.97 -10.18
CA PHE A 64 -8.57 0.04 -9.22
C PHE A 64 -7.04 0.14 -9.16
N VAL A 65 -6.37 0.33 -10.29
CA VAL A 65 -4.92 0.59 -10.32
C VAL A 65 -4.58 1.86 -9.56
N ASN A 66 -5.31 2.95 -9.78
CA ASN A 66 -5.12 4.20 -9.03
C ASN A 66 -5.34 3.99 -7.52
N LEU A 67 -6.39 3.26 -7.15
CA LEU A 67 -6.63 2.92 -5.74
C LEU A 67 -5.46 2.15 -5.11
N ARG A 68 -4.89 1.19 -5.83
CA ARG A 68 -3.72 0.42 -5.36
C ARG A 68 -2.52 1.35 -5.16
N ASP A 69 -2.28 2.25 -6.09
CA ASP A 69 -1.14 3.17 -6.05
C ASP A 69 -1.28 4.17 -4.88
N ASP A 70 -2.49 4.67 -4.62
CA ASP A 70 -2.79 5.50 -3.44
C ASP A 70 -2.54 4.74 -2.12
N ILE A 71 -2.92 3.46 -2.07
CA ILE A 71 -2.78 2.61 -0.87
C ILE A 71 -1.31 2.27 -0.58
N ILE A 72 -0.49 2.00 -1.61
CA ILE A 72 0.90 1.58 -1.42
C ILE A 72 1.84 2.76 -1.13
N GLN A 73 1.46 3.98 -1.52
CA GLN A 73 2.32 5.16 -1.41
C GLN A 73 2.86 5.43 0.01
N PRO A 74 2.07 5.33 1.09
CA PRO A 74 2.60 5.48 2.45
C PRO A 74 3.66 4.43 2.80
N VAL A 75 3.50 3.19 2.32
CA VAL A 75 4.49 2.12 2.54
C VAL A 75 5.79 2.42 1.81
N MET A 76 5.71 2.88 0.56
CA MET A 76 6.88 3.29 -0.22
C MET A 76 7.64 4.42 0.46
N GLN A 77 6.92 5.40 1.04
CA GLN A 77 7.53 6.50 1.77
C GLN A 77 8.25 6.01 3.03
N MET A 78 7.62 5.15 3.83
CA MET A 78 8.27 4.58 5.03
C MET A 78 9.54 3.79 4.70
N VAL A 79 9.52 2.99 3.62
CA VAL A 79 10.71 2.26 3.16
C VAL A 79 11.81 3.22 2.73
N TYR A 80 11.45 4.26 1.97
CA TYR A 80 12.38 5.31 1.55
C TYR A 80 13.02 5.98 2.76
N ASP A 81 12.22 6.44 3.74
CA ASP A 81 12.69 7.10 4.95
C ASP A 81 13.59 6.19 5.79
N THR A 82 13.29 4.89 5.84
CA THR A 82 14.11 3.90 6.54
C THR A 82 15.49 3.76 5.89
N ILE A 83 15.53 3.70 4.55
CA ILE A 83 16.78 3.58 3.80
C ILE A 83 17.60 4.87 3.90
N THR A 84 16.99 6.05 3.70
CA THR A 84 17.71 7.33 3.76
C THR A 84 18.25 7.63 5.14
N PHE A 85 17.47 7.39 6.20
CA PHE A 85 17.93 7.58 7.58
C PHE A 85 19.12 6.66 7.92
N SER A 86 19.10 5.41 7.41
CA SER A 86 20.22 4.48 7.59
C SER A 86 21.49 4.97 6.89
N VAL A 87 21.37 5.54 5.69
CA VAL A 87 22.50 6.08 4.92
C VAL A 87 23.09 7.34 5.56
N GLU A 88 22.26 8.24 6.10
CA GLU A 88 22.72 9.46 6.77
C GLU A 88 23.41 9.15 8.11
N SER A 89 22.89 8.19 8.87
CA SER A 89 23.50 7.69 10.11
C SER A 89 24.90 7.08 9.87
N GLU A 90 25.15 6.45 8.72
CA GLU A 90 26.48 5.91 8.39
C GLU A 90 27.49 7.00 8.01
N CYS A 91 27.03 8.12 7.43
CA CYS A 91 27.88 9.25 7.07
C CYS A 91 28.40 10.04 8.29
N ASP A 92 27.58 10.20 9.34
CA ASP A 92 27.98 10.92 10.55
C ASP A 92 29.11 10.23 11.33
N TYR A 93 29.25 8.90 11.21
CA TYR A 93 30.37 8.16 11.78
C TYR A 93 31.70 8.36 11.02
N MET A 94 31.67 8.77 9.74
CA MET A 94 32.90 8.99 8.97
C MET A 94 33.50 10.40 9.18
N VAL A 95 32.73 11.37 9.67
CA VAL A 95 33.21 12.76 9.86
C VAL A 95 33.97 12.94 11.18
N LEU A 96 33.82 12.05 12.17
CA LEU A 96 34.51 12.13 13.46
C LEU A 96 35.85 11.36 13.52
N ALA A 97 36.31 10.79 12.40
CA ALA A 97 37.52 9.97 12.33
C ALA A 97 38.74 10.67 11.71
N VAL A 98 38.77 12.01 11.62
CA VAL A 98 39.90 12.79 11.08
C VAL A 98 40.55 13.67 12.14
#